data_AF-A0A2V9JMK7-F1
#
_entry.id   AF-A0A2V9JMK7-F1
#
_cell.length_a   1.000
_cell.length_b   1.000
_cell.length_c   1.000
_cell.angle_alpha   90.00
_cell.angle_beta   90.00
_cell.angle_gamma   90.00
#
_symmetry.space_group_name_H-M   'P 1'
#
loop_
_entity.id
_entity.type
_entity.pdbx_description
1 polymer ?
#
loop_
_entity_poly.entity_id
_entity_poly.type
_entity_poly.pdbx_seq_one_letter_code
_entity_poly.pdbx_strand_id
1 'polypeptide(L)'
;MLVLALLPLWLRAQTETVVVRPIESDEVLVNPGMGITTFQRFNGDPLNPGLEWSEEGPLAKLAPASSKPDFPQTSIAYCRWFWTAIEPELGHFRWEIIDDALEQARVHGQTLAIRLMPYDQRHPLPEWFRNSGARRANKSSDKDGEI
;
A
#
# COMPACT_ATOMS: atom_id res chain seq x y z
N MET A 1 -27.11 32.55 -47.48
CA MET A 1 -27.05 31.08 -47.56
C MET A 1 -25.69 30.66 -47.03
N LEU A 2 -25.61 30.24 -45.76
CA LEU A 2 -24.36 29.92 -45.08
C LEU A 2 -24.11 28.41 -45.22
N VAL A 3 -23.05 28.01 -45.92
CA VAL A 3 -22.68 26.60 -46.08
C VAL A 3 -21.85 26.20 -44.85
N LEU A 4 -22.42 25.38 -43.98
CA LEU A 4 -21.69 24.70 -42.92
C LEU A 4 -20.83 23.60 -43.57
N ALA A 5 -19.51 23.77 -43.58
CA ALA A 5 -18.58 22.70 -43.90
C ALA A 5 -18.46 21.76 -42.69
N LEU A 6 -19.14 20.62 -42.75
CA LEU A 6 -18.94 19.50 -41.83
C LEU A 6 -17.57 18.87 -42.13
N LEU A 7 -16.58 19.14 -41.27
CA LEU A 7 -15.34 18.36 -41.24
C LEU A 7 -15.66 16.93 -40.79
N PRO A 8 -15.31 15.89 -41.56
CA PRO A 8 -15.53 14.52 -41.13
C PRO A 8 -14.64 14.25 -39.92
N LEU A 9 -15.29 13.94 -38.80
CA LEU A 9 -14.66 13.39 -37.62
C LEU A 9 -13.98 12.08 -38.05
N TRP A 10 -12.66 12.04 -38.00
CA TRP A 10 -11.89 10.83 -38.27
C TRP A 10 -12.26 9.81 -37.20
N LEU A 11 -13.19 8.90 -37.52
CA LEU A 11 -13.37 7.65 -36.77
C LEU A 11 -12.01 6.95 -36.80
N ARG A 12 -11.29 6.98 -35.68
CA ARG A 12 -10.13 6.11 -35.52
C ARG A 12 -10.63 4.68 -35.58
N ALA A 13 -10.40 4.04 -36.72
CA ALA A 13 -10.59 2.62 -36.90
C ALA A 13 -9.86 1.87 -35.78
N GLN A 14 -10.48 0.81 -35.30
CA GLN A 14 -9.95 -0.15 -34.35
C GLN A 14 -8.53 -0.55 -34.78
N THR A 15 -7.52 -0.27 -33.94
CA THR A 15 -6.12 -0.64 -34.18
C THR A 15 -5.98 -2.14 -34.43
N GLU A 16 -5.00 -2.53 -35.25
CA GLU A 16 -4.69 -3.94 -35.53
C GLU A 16 -4.57 -4.77 -34.25
N THR A 17 -5.20 -5.94 -34.24
CA THR A 17 -5.11 -6.88 -33.11
C THR A 17 -3.71 -7.49 -33.06
N VAL A 18 -2.94 -7.13 -32.04
CA VAL A 18 -1.64 -7.75 -31.76
C VAL A 18 -1.87 -9.04 -30.95
N VAL A 19 -1.52 -10.18 -31.52
CA VAL A 19 -1.57 -11.48 -30.83
C VAL A 19 -0.19 -11.82 -30.29
N VAL A 20 -0.05 -11.86 -28.96
CA VAL A 20 1.17 -12.29 -28.27
C VAL A 20 0.97 -13.72 -27.75
N ARG A 21 1.93 -14.61 -28.04
CA ARG A 21 1.98 -15.98 -27.51
C ARG A 21 3.29 -16.14 -26.73
N PRO A 22 3.27 -15.95 -25.40
CA PRO A 22 4.45 -16.17 -24.58
C PRO A 22 4.98 -17.60 -24.76
N ILE A 23 6.30 -17.74 -24.77
CA ILE A 23 6.97 -19.05 -24.70
C ILE A 23 7.07 -19.43 -23.22
N GLU A 24 6.94 -20.72 -22.90
CA GLU A 24 7.17 -21.23 -21.56
C GLU A 24 8.57 -20.82 -21.05
N SER A 25 8.64 -20.44 -19.78
CA SER A 25 9.88 -20.00 -19.14
C SER A 25 9.91 -20.50 -17.70
N ASP A 26 11.08 -20.99 -17.29
CA ASP A 26 11.39 -21.38 -15.91
C ASP A 26 11.94 -20.20 -15.08
N GLU A 27 11.99 -18.99 -15.65
CA GLU A 27 12.45 -17.80 -14.96
C GLU A 27 11.48 -17.38 -13.84
N VAL A 28 12.05 -16.92 -12.72
CA VAL A 28 11.26 -16.33 -11.64
C VAL A 28 10.81 -14.93 -12.07
N LEU A 29 9.55 -14.79 -12.45
CA LEU A 29 8.97 -13.50 -12.80
C LEU A 29 8.74 -12.67 -11.53
N VAL A 30 9.24 -11.44 -11.55
CA VAL A 30 8.86 -10.46 -10.53
C VAL A 30 7.39 -10.15 -10.74
N ASN A 31 6.60 -10.48 -9.72
CA ASN A 31 5.15 -10.39 -9.67
C ASN A 31 4.60 -9.16 -10.46
N PRO A 32 3.72 -9.30 -11.47
CA PRO A 32 3.12 -8.17 -12.21
C PRO A 32 1.87 -7.56 -11.52
N GLY A 33 1.67 -7.77 -10.22
CA GLY A 33 0.50 -7.35 -9.44
C GLY A 33 -0.42 -8.48 -8.94
N MET A 34 0.00 -9.74 -9.02
CA MET A 34 -0.66 -10.93 -8.48
C MET A 34 0.31 -11.85 -7.72
N GLY A 35 -0.04 -12.29 -6.50
CA GLY A 35 0.77 -13.23 -5.71
C GLY A 35 1.28 -12.59 -4.42
N ILE A 36 2.59 -12.69 -4.17
CA ILE A 36 3.23 -12.24 -2.93
C ILE A 36 3.71 -10.77 -3.00
N THR A 37 3.82 -10.14 -1.84
CA THR A 37 4.34 -8.77 -1.66
C THR A 37 5.38 -8.77 -0.55
N THR A 38 6.29 -7.79 -0.54
CA THR A 38 7.04 -7.52 0.70
C THR A 38 6.10 -6.89 1.72
N PHE A 39 6.15 -7.34 2.97
CA PHE A 39 5.24 -6.90 4.01
C PHE A 39 5.98 -6.02 5.03
N GLN A 40 5.54 -4.77 5.19
CA GLN A 40 6.11 -3.76 6.10
C GLN A 40 7.60 -3.47 5.87
N ARG A 41 8.09 -3.78 4.66
CA ARG A 41 9.49 -3.71 4.22
C ARG A 41 9.57 -3.59 2.71
N PHE A 42 10.76 -3.28 2.21
CA PHE A 42 11.09 -3.20 0.80
C PHE A 42 12.07 -4.30 0.38
N ASN A 43 12.16 -4.57 -0.92
CA ASN A 43 13.05 -5.60 -1.47
C ASN A 43 14.50 -5.36 -1.03
N GLY A 44 15.10 -6.29 -0.27
CA GLY A 44 16.49 -6.16 0.17
C GLY A 44 16.67 -5.56 1.57
N ASP A 45 15.59 -5.09 2.20
CA ASP A 45 15.60 -4.68 3.60
C ASP A 45 15.86 -5.85 4.54
N PRO A 46 16.46 -5.61 5.74
CA PRO A 46 16.66 -6.66 6.72
C PRO A 46 15.34 -7.29 7.15
N LEU A 47 15.33 -8.61 7.37
CA LEU A 47 14.16 -9.32 7.89
C LEU A 47 13.81 -8.88 9.32
N ASN A 48 12.60 -9.22 9.79
CA ASN A 48 12.30 -9.10 11.22
C ASN A 48 13.28 -9.94 12.04
N PRO A 49 13.63 -9.49 13.26
CA PRO A 49 14.36 -10.33 14.18
C PRO A 49 13.49 -11.52 14.61
N GLY A 50 14.07 -12.73 14.60
CA GLY A 50 13.38 -13.94 15.03
C GLY A 50 12.27 -14.38 14.07
N LEU A 51 11.17 -14.90 14.63
CA LEU A 51 10.02 -15.43 13.89
C LEU A 51 8.77 -14.54 14.00
N GLU A 52 8.93 -13.31 14.51
CA GLU A 52 7.85 -12.37 14.69
C GLU A 52 7.78 -11.36 13.54
N TRP A 53 6.65 -10.67 13.44
CA TRP A 53 6.49 -9.55 12.52
C TRP A 53 5.77 -8.39 13.20
N SER A 54 6.01 -7.19 12.68
CA SER A 54 5.25 -6.01 13.07
C SER A 54 3.97 -5.90 12.26
N GLU A 55 2.85 -5.65 12.93
CA GLU A 55 1.59 -5.23 12.28
C GLU A 55 1.66 -3.76 11.82
N GLU A 56 2.72 -3.04 12.19
CA GLU A 56 3.00 -1.65 11.86
C GLU A 56 4.20 -1.53 10.91
N GLY A 57 4.06 -0.68 9.90
CA GLY A 57 5.07 -0.42 8.90
C GLY A 57 6.28 0.33 9.46
N PRO A 58 7.32 0.51 8.64
CA PRO A 58 8.46 1.30 9.06
C PRO A 58 7.98 2.73 9.35
N LEU A 59 8.30 3.24 10.54
CA LEU A 59 8.02 4.63 10.92
C LEU A 59 9.12 5.60 10.47
N ALA A 60 10.20 5.05 9.92
CA ALA A 60 11.36 5.73 9.37
C ALA A 60 12.10 4.78 8.42
N LYS A 61 13.01 5.31 7.61
CA LYS A 61 13.87 4.51 6.73
C LYS A 61 14.65 3.46 7.52
N LEU A 62 14.68 2.23 6.99
CA LEU A 62 15.45 1.14 7.59
C LEU A 62 16.92 1.29 7.23
N ALA A 63 17.79 0.86 8.14
CA ALA A 63 19.20 0.70 7.80
C ALA A 63 19.35 -0.43 6.76
N PRO A 64 20.29 -0.31 5.81
CA PRO A 64 20.55 -1.37 4.84
C PRO A 64 20.86 -2.70 5.52
N ALA A 65 20.39 -3.80 4.92
CA ALA A 65 20.73 -5.14 5.40
C ALA A 65 22.23 -5.41 5.26
N SER A 66 22.83 -6.11 6.23
CA SER A 66 24.23 -6.55 6.15
C SER A 66 24.49 -7.54 5.00
N SER A 67 23.44 -8.27 4.61
CA SER A 67 23.43 -9.22 3.49
C SER A 67 22.05 -9.22 2.85
N LYS A 68 21.98 -9.49 1.55
CA LYS A 68 20.71 -9.62 0.85
C LYS A 68 19.87 -10.75 1.50
N PRO A 69 18.64 -10.47 1.95
CA PRO A 69 17.74 -11.50 2.45
C PRO A 69 17.39 -12.54 1.39
N ASP A 70 17.21 -13.78 1.82
CA ASP A 70 16.64 -14.84 0.99
C ASP A 70 15.11 -14.71 0.97
N PHE A 71 14.63 -13.84 0.08
CA PHE A 71 13.21 -13.63 -0.17
C PHE A 71 12.97 -13.29 -1.65
N PRO A 72 11.91 -13.84 -2.28
CA PRO A 72 11.62 -13.53 -3.67
C PRO A 72 11.41 -12.03 -3.90
N GLN A 73 11.90 -11.52 -5.02
CA GLN A 73 11.63 -10.14 -5.41
C GLN A 73 10.15 -9.97 -5.77
N THR A 74 9.58 -8.83 -5.40
CA THR A 74 8.18 -8.48 -5.69
C THR A 74 8.10 -7.08 -6.27
N SER A 75 7.10 -6.77 -7.09
CA SER A 75 6.91 -5.41 -7.61
C SER A 75 6.06 -4.51 -6.69
N ILE A 76 5.51 -5.06 -5.61
CA ILE A 76 4.63 -4.35 -4.68
C ILE A 76 5.17 -4.51 -3.26
N ALA A 77 5.41 -3.38 -2.61
CA ALA A 77 5.60 -3.31 -1.16
C ALA A 77 4.26 -2.99 -0.50
N TYR A 78 3.80 -3.86 0.40
CA TYR A 78 2.60 -3.63 1.18
C TYR A 78 2.98 -3.12 2.58
N CYS A 79 2.63 -1.88 2.85
CA CYS A 79 2.81 -1.28 4.18
C CYS A 79 1.47 -0.87 4.78
N ARG A 80 1.35 -1.03 6.09
CA ARG A 80 0.18 -0.57 6.84
C ARG A 80 0.58 0.06 8.15
N TRP A 81 -0.14 1.10 8.53
CA TRP A 81 0.10 1.86 9.76
C TRP A 81 -1.20 2.04 10.51
N PHE A 82 -1.11 2.16 11.82
CA PHE A 82 -2.25 2.54 12.64
C PHE A 82 -2.47 4.04 12.62
N TRP A 83 -3.72 4.46 12.81
CA TRP A 83 -4.08 5.88 12.84
C TRP A 83 -3.24 6.64 13.88
N THR A 84 -3.00 6.04 15.05
CA THR A 84 -2.13 6.58 16.10
C THR A 84 -0.72 6.92 15.64
N ALA A 85 -0.18 6.18 14.68
CA ALA A 85 1.16 6.41 14.14
C ALA A 85 1.22 7.62 13.22
N ILE A 86 0.15 7.81 12.44
CA ILE A 86 0.02 8.87 11.44
C ILE A 86 -0.48 10.18 12.04
N GLU A 87 -1.39 10.13 13.01
CA GLU A 87 -1.96 11.30 13.69
C GLU A 87 -1.93 11.10 15.21
N PRO A 88 -0.74 11.18 15.83
CA PRO A 88 -0.58 11.00 17.28
C PRO A 88 -1.37 12.04 18.10
N GLU A 89 -1.46 13.28 17.60
CA GLU A 89 -2.22 14.37 18.19
C GLU A 89 -3.20 14.95 17.15
N LEU A 90 -4.37 15.45 17.60
CA LEU A 90 -5.41 15.95 16.70
C LEU A 90 -4.85 17.03 15.75
N GLY A 91 -4.90 16.78 14.45
CA GLY A 91 -4.41 17.68 13.42
C GLY A 91 -2.89 17.66 13.19
N HIS A 92 -2.13 16.90 13.99
CA HIS A 92 -0.68 16.76 13.87
C HIS A 92 -0.34 15.47 13.12
N PHE A 93 -0.29 15.59 11.79
CA PHE A 93 -0.02 14.45 10.92
C PHE A 93 1.48 14.27 10.66
N ARG A 94 1.92 13.03 10.79
CA ARG A 94 3.27 12.54 10.47
C ARG A 94 3.36 12.04 9.03
N TRP A 95 3.12 12.94 8.08
CA TRP A 95 3.13 12.59 6.65
C TRP A 95 4.49 12.11 6.15
N GLU A 96 5.58 12.45 6.86
CA GLU A 96 6.93 12.01 6.53
C GLU A 96 7.06 10.48 6.50
N ILE A 97 6.24 9.75 7.25
CA ILE A 97 6.21 8.27 7.22
C ILE A 97 5.80 7.77 5.82
N ILE A 98 4.76 8.37 5.24
CA ILE A 98 4.22 7.98 3.94
C ILE A 98 5.16 8.44 2.83
N ASP A 99 5.70 9.65 2.94
CA ASP A 99 6.67 10.19 1.99
C ASP A 99 7.94 9.31 1.93
N ASP A 100 8.48 8.93 3.09
CA ASP A 100 9.63 8.02 3.18
C ASP A 100 9.29 6.66 2.59
N ALA A 101 8.11 6.10 2.87
CA ALA A 101 7.69 4.81 2.32
C ALA A 101 7.53 4.84 0.80
N LEU A 102 7.00 5.93 0.23
CA LEU A 102 6.90 6.12 -1.22
C LEU A 102 8.28 6.20 -1.86
N GLU A 103 9.19 6.95 -1.24
CA GLU A 103 10.57 7.06 -1.72
C GLU A 103 11.31 5.72 -1.63
N GLN A 104 11.14 4.97 -0.53
CA GLN A 104 11.75 3.64 -0.40
C GLN A 104 11.16 2.67 -1.42
N ALA A 105 9.84 2.65 -1.64
CA ALA A 105 9.26 1.81 -2.69
C ALA A 105 9.94 2.10 -4.05
N ARG A 106 10.07 3.39 -4.39
CA ARG A 106 10.73 3.83 -5.63
C ARG A 106 12.20 3.38 -5.70
N VAL A 107 12.99 3.60 -4.65
CA VAL A 107 14.41 3.22 -4.59
C VAL A 107 14.60 1.71 -4.74
N HIS A 108 13.67 0.92 -4.21
CA HIS A 108 13.71 -0.55 -4.26
C HIS A 108 13.00 -1.14 -5.49
N GLY A 109 12.59 -0.31 -6.45
CA GLY A 109 11.96 -0.76 -7.70
C GLY A 109 10.55 -1.34 -7.51
N GLN A 110 9.84 -0.89 -6.46
CA GLN A 110 8.50 -1.34 -6.11
C GLN A 110 7.47 -0.22 -6.22
N THR A 111 6.23 -0.60 -6.42
CA THR A 111 5.05 0.24 -6.15
C THR A 111 4.61 0.04 -4.70
N LEU A 112 4.07 1.10 -4.08
CA LEU A 112 3.60 1.04 -2.70
C LEU A 112 2.09 0.78 -2.67
N ALA A 113 1.68 -0.31 -2.00
CA ALA A 113 0.31 -0.55 -1.58
C ALA A 113 0.18 -0.19 -0.10
N ILE A 114 -0.73 0.72 0.24
CA ILE A 114 -0.91 1.20 1.62
C ILE A 114 -2.24 0.75 2.22
N ARG A 115 -2.24 0.54 3.54
CA ARG A 115 -3.47 0.46 4.34
C ARG A 115 -3.33 1.26 5.63
N LEU A 116 -4.30 2.13 5.89
CA LEU A 116 -4.42 2.81 7.18
C LEU A 116 -5.42 2.06 8.06
N MET A 117 -4.92 1.53 9.16
CA MET A 117 -5.68 0.76 10.14
C MET A 117 -6.20 1.71 11.21
N PRO A 118 -7.51 1.71 11.53
CA PRO A 118 -8.02 2.60 12.57
C PRO A 118 -7.53 2.17 13.97
N TYR A 119 -7.52 0.87 14.26
CA TYR A 119 -7.07 0.25 15.52
C TYR A 119 -7.01 -1.28 15.36
N ASP A 120 -6.43 -1.98 16.35
CA ASP A 120 -6.60 -3.41 16.59
C ASP A 120 -6.62 -3.73 18.09
N GLN A 121 -6.43 -5.00 18.48
CA GLN A 121 -6.42 -5.43 19.88
C GLN A 121 -5.23 -4.89 20.69
N ARG A 122 -4.13 -4.51 20.03
CA ARG A 122 -2.88 -4.02 20.64
C ARG A 122 -2.66 -2.52 20.41
N HIS A 123 -3.29 -1.94 19.39
CA HIS A 123 -3.15 -0.56 18.95
C HIS A 123 -4.52 0.12 19.03
N PRO A 124 -4.83 0.82 20.14
CA PRO A 124 -6.13 1.47 20.29
C PRO A 124 -6.25 2.67 19.34
N LEU A 125 -7.47 3.19 19.20
CA LEU A 125 -7.72 4.49 18.57
C LEU A 125 -6.89 5.61 19.25
N PRO A 126 -6.52 6.68 18.52
CA PRO A 126 -5.82 7.83 19.11
C PRO A 126 -6.48 8.34 20.38
N GLU A 127 -5.67 8.71 21.37
CA GLU A 127 -6.16 9.15 22.67
C GLU A 127 -7.07 10.37 22.55
N TRP A 128 -6.65 11.36 21.76
CA TRP A 128 -7.45 12.55 21.49
C TRP A 128 -8.82 12.20 20.89
N PHE A 129 -8.88 11.16 20.05
CA PHE A 129 -10.14 10.71 19.45
C PHE A 129 -11.02 9.99 20.47
N ARG A 130 -10.44 9.13 21.31
CA ARG A 130 -11.18 8.46 22.40
C ARG A 130 -11.75 9.46 23.41
N ASN A 131 -11.04 10.57 23.63
CA ASN A 131 -11.44 11.64 24.54
C ASN A 131 -12.34 12.72 23.88
N SER A 132 -12.57 12.64 22.57
CA SER A 132 -13.35 13.64 21.81
C SER A 132 -14.85 13.66 22.12
N GLY A 133 -15.36 12.64 22.83
CA GLY A 133 -16.79 12.42 23.00
C GLY A 133 -17.44 11.62 21.86
N ALA A 134 -16.66 11.18 20.87
CA ALA A 134 -17.12 10.27 19.83
C ALA A 134 -17.74 8.99 20.44
N ARG A 135 -18.76 8.46 19.77
CA ARG A 135 -19.47 7.23 20.14
C ARG A 135 -19.56 6.32 18.94
N ARG A 136 -19.60 5.00 19.17
CA ARG A 136 -19.89 4.05 18.10
C ARG A 136 -21.25 4.38 17.48
N ALA A 137 -21.32 4.29 16.16
CA ALA A 137 -22.59 4.40 15.44
C ALA A 137 -23.48 3.18 15.71
N ASN A 138 -22.86 2.00 15.87
CA ASN A 138 -23.57 0.76 16.18
C ASN A 138 -24.07 0.77 17.63
N LYS A 139 -25.30 0.31 17.82
CA LYS A 139 -25.91 0.05 19.12
C LYS A 139 -25.44 -1.30 19.64
N SER A 140 -25.50 -1.49 20.95
CA SER A 140 -25.20 -2.79 21.59
C SER A 140 -26.11 -3.91 21.09
N SER A 141 -27.33 -3.58 20.64
CA SER A 141 -28.29 -4.53 20.06
C SER A 141 -28.00 -4.94 18.62
N ASP A 142 -27.05 -4.29 17.95
CA ASP A 142 -26.77 -4.57 16.54
C ASP A 142 -25.99 -5.88 16.41
N LYS A 143 -26.03 -6.49 15.22
CA LYS A 143 -25.35 -7.76 14.93
C LYS A 143 -23.86 -7.76 15.31
N ASP A 144 -23.23 -6.59 15.24
CA ASP A 144 -21.82 -6.33 15.55
C ASP A 144 -21.66 -5.40 16.77
N GLY A 145 -22.63 -5.40 17.69
CA GLY A 145 -22.69 -4.50 18.85
C GLY A 145 -21.77 -4.88 20.01
N GLU A 146 -21.40 -6.16 20.14
CA GLU A 146 -20.60 -6.70 21.25
C GLU A 146 -19.10 -6.91 20.93
N ILE A 147 -18.54 -6.12 20.00
CA ILE A 147 -17.11 -6.21 19.60
C ILE A 147 -16.23 -5.26 20.42
#